data_AF-A0A368EX29-F1
#
_entry.id   AF-A0A368EX29-F1
#
_cell.length_a   1.000
_cell.length_b   1.000
_cell.length_c   1.000
_cell.angle_alpha   90.00
_cell.angle_beta   90.00
_cell.angle_gamma   90.00
#
_symmetry.space_group_name_H-M   'P 1'
#
loop_
_entity.id
_entity.type
_entity.pdbx_description
1 polymer ?
#
loop_
_entity_poly.entity_id
_entity_poly.type
_entity_poly.pdbx_seq_one_letter_code
_entity_poly.pdbx_strand_id
1 'polypeptide(L)'
;MILPLKGRAEIFARFAGHLKNICARAGDISLVVVLYASEDERANRATIEELRQSFVRVEVIEMDDAPFSRGIALMKGAERVSADGLMFFTDVDMLFTCDALHRIRLNTILNAQVYFPIVFSEFSPESWSENDRLLADAFHYGRRRGYFRHFGYGLAALYKADLIAIGGFDTKIEGWGLEDVDLFEKVSFVS
;
A
#
# COMPACT_ATOMS: atom_id res chain seq x y z
N MET A 1 3.31 -7.19 0.35
CA MET A 1 2.66 -5.90 0.04
C MET A 1 2.14 -5.97 -1.38
N ILE A 2 0.94 -5.46 -1.64
CA ILE A 2 0.36 -5.40 -2.99
C ILE A 2 0.10 -3.94 -3.32
N LEU A 3 0.63 -3.49 -4.44
CA LEU A 3 0.62 -2.09 -4.88
C LEU A 3 0.06 -1.99 -6.31
N PRO A 4 -1.19 -1.53 -6.48
CA PRO A 4 -1.71 -1.08 -7.76
C PRO A 4 -0.96 0.17 -8.24
N LEU A 5 -0.49 0.19 -9.49
CA LEU A 5 0.29 1.30 -10.03
C LEU A 5 -0.15 1.66 -11.46
N LYS A 6 -0.50 2.93 -11.66
CA LYS A 6 -0.68 3.55 -12.99
C LYS A 6 -0.11 4.96 -12.95
N GLY A 7 0.83 5.28 -13.85
CA GLY A 7 1.53 6.56 -13.82
C GLY A 7 2.40 6.74 -12.57
N ARG A 8 2.56 7.99 -12.13
CA ARG A 8 3.13 8.40 -10.83
C ARG A 8 4.59 7.99 -10.63
N ALA A 9 5.41 8.01 -11.70
CA ALA A 9 6.81 7.57 -11.62
C ALA A 9 7.62 8.22 -10.50
N GLU A 10 7.51 9.53 -10.32
CA GLU A 10 8.26 10.23 -9.27
C GLU A 10 7.83 9.79 -7.86
N ILE A 11 6.53 9.60 -7.64
CA ILE A 11 6.00 9.15 -6.35
C ILE A 11 6.44 7.71 -6.09
N PHE A 12 6.40 6.85 -7.10
CA PHE A 12 6.86 5.48 -7.01
C PHE A 12 8.36 5.38 -6.74
N ALA A 13 9.19 6.22 -7.36
CA ALA A 13 10.62 6.28 -7.07
C ALA A 13 10.90 6.64 -5.59
N ARG A 14 10.14 7.58 -5.02
CA ARG A 14 10.23 7.89 -3.58
C ARG A 14 9.79 6.72 -2.70
N PHE A 15 8.66 6.10 -3.02
CA PHE A 15 8.18 4.90 -2.32
C PHE A 15 9.23 3.78 -2.34
N ALA A 16 9.82 3.53 -3.51
CA ALA A 16 10.85 2.52 -3.71
C ALA A 16 12.11 2.83 -2.90
N GLY A 17 12.60 4.07 -2.98
CA GLY A 17 13.75 4.53 -2.17
C GLY A 17 13.49 4.38 -0.67
N HIS A 18 12.28 4.70 -0.22
CA HIS A 18 11.88 4.53 1.17
C HIS A 18 11.83 3.06 1.57
N LEU A 19 11.18 2.20 0.77
CA LEU A 19 11.05 0.77 1.04
C LEU A 19 12.42 0.06 1.12
N LYS A 20 13.38 0.46 0.27
CA LYS A 20 14.79 0.00 0.32
C LYS A 20 15.49 0.36 1.64
N ASN A 21 15.09 1.43 2.31
CA ASN A 21 15.78 1.93 3.50
C ASN A 21 15.11 1.51 4.80
N ILE A 22 13.78 1.39 4.82
CA ILE A 22 13.02 1.14 6.05
C ILE A 22 13.46 -0.14 6.73
N CYS A 23 13.62 -1.27 6.01
CA CYS A 23 13.91 -2.56 6.66
C CYS A 23 14.95 -3.42 5.93
N ALA A 24 16.18 -2.93 5.75
CA ALA A 24 17.33 -3.70 5.25
C ALA A 24 17.67 -5.01 6.00
N ARG A 25 16.98 -5.28 7.11
CA ARG A 25 17.15 -6.48 7.95
C ARG A 25 15.89 -7.35 8.07
N ALA A 26 14.74 -6.90 7.55
CA ALA A 26 13.52 -7.71 7.53
C ALA A 26 13.38 -8.35 6.15
N GLY A 27 14.04 -9.50 5.94
CA GLY A 27 13.92 -10.31 4.71
C GLY A 27 12.53 -10.89 4.44
N ASP A 28 11.50 -10.37 5.12
CA ASP A 28 10.14 -10.90 5.17
C ASP A 28 9.15 -10.10 4.29
N ILE A 29 9.61 -9.04 3.61
CA ILE A 29 8.73 -8.21 2.78
C ILE A 29 8.95 -8.51 1.30
N SER A 30 7.90 -9.00 0.65
CA SER A 30 7.76 -9.01 -0.80
C SER A 30 6.82 -7.89 -1.26
N LEU A 31 7.11 -7.33 -2.43
CA LEU A 31 6.27 -6.36 -3.11
C LEU A 31 5.72 -6.99 -4.40
N VAL A 32 4.40 -6.99 -4.53
CA VAL A 32 3.70 -7.30 -5.79
C VAL A 32 3.23 -5.98 -6.37
N VAL A 33 3.82 -5.57 -7.49
CA VAL A 33 3.39 -4.38 -8.25
C VAL A 33 2.41 -4.83 -9.32
N VAL A 34 1.18 -4.30 -9.28
CA VAL A 34 0.17 -4.56 -10.29
C VAL A 34 0.15 -3.35 -11.23
N LEU A 35 0.86 -3.48 -12.35
CA LEU A 35 1.27 -2.38 -13.21
C LEU A 35 0.30 -2.23 -14.39
N TYR A 36 -0.28 -1.05 -14.51
CA TYR A 36 -1.07 -0.64 -15.67
C TYR A 36 -0.22 0.19 -16.63
N ALA A 37 -0.51 0.10 -17.93
CA ALA A 37 0.10 0.93 -18.95
C ALA A 37 -0.13 2.42 -18.66
N SER A 38 0.92 3.22 -18.85
CA SER A 38 0.91 4.68 -18.68
C SER A 38 2.12 5.32 -19.36
N GLU A 39 2.09 6.64 -19.54
CA GLU A 39 3.21 7.42 -20.09
C GLU A 39 4.51 7.30 -19.27
N ASP A 40 4.38 7.04 -17.97
CA ASP A 40 5.47 6.88 -17.01
C ASP A 40 6.09 5.47 -16.98
N GLU A 41 5.59 4.54 -17.79
CA GLU A 41 5.94 3.12 -17.68
C GLU A 41 7.44 2.85 -17.75
N ARG A 42 8.17 3.57 -18.62
CA ARG A 42 9.63 3.44 -18.71
C ARG A 42 10.32 3.75 -17.37
N ALA A 43 9.92 4.83 -16.71
CA ALA A 43 10.49 5.26 -15.44
C ALA A 43 10.08 4.33 -14.29
N ASN A 44 8.82 3.86 -14.30
CA ASN A 44 8.33 2.85 -13.36
C ASN A 44 9.12 1.53 -13.49
N ARG A 45 9.38 1.06 -14.71
CA ARG A 45 10.17 -0.15 -14.95
C ARG A 45 11.62 0.01 -14.50
N ALA A 46 12.25 1.16 -14.76
CA ALA A 46 13.59 1.43 -14.22
C ALA A 46 13.61 1.35 -12.69
N THR A 47 12.62 1.96 -12.01
CA THR A 47 12.48 1.90 -10.55
C THR A 47 12.28 0.47 -10.03
N ILE A 48 11.48 -0.35 -10.74
CA ILE A 48 11.30 -1.79 -10.41
C ILE A 48 12.62 -2.54 -10.48
N GLU A 49 13.42 -2.32 -11.54
CA GLU A 49 14.71 -3.00 -11.70
C GLU A 49 15.68 -2.60 -10.60
N GLU A 50 15.72 -1.33 -10.22
CA GLU A 50 16.53 -0.91 -9.08
C GLU A 50 16.06 -1.51 -7.75
N LEU A 51 14.75 -1.73 -7.56
CA LEU A 51 14.23 -2.44 -6.39
C LEU A 51 14.65 -3.91 -6.40
N ARG A 52 14.63 -4.58 -7.55
CA ARG A 52 15.07 -5.98 -7.69
C ARG A 52 16.55 -6.18 -7.38
N GLN A 53 17.37 -5.14 -7.53
CA GLN A 53 18.77 -5.13 -7.13
C GLN A 53 18.97 -4.95 -5.61
N SER A 54 17.90 -4.69 -4.85
CA SER A 54 17.91 -4.61 -3.39
C SER A 54 17.50 -5.94 -2.74
N PHE A 55 17.34 -5.96 -1.41
CA PHE A 55 16.85 -7.13 -0.66
C PHE A 55 15.33 -7.34 -0.76
N VAL A 56 14.59 -6.42 -1.42
CA VAL A 56 13.14 -6.52 -1.58
C VAL A 56 12.82 -7.47 -2.74
N ARG A 57 12.07 -8.54 -2.48
CA ARG A 57 11.55 -9.41 -3.55
C ARG A 57 10.41 -8.68 -4.28
N VAL A 58 10.59 -8.42 -5.57
CA VAL A 58 9.57 -7.74 -6.39
C VAL A 58 9.02 -8.65 -7.49
N GLU A 59 7.71 -8.86 -7.45
CA GLU A 59 6.93 -9.47 -8.53
C GLU A 59 6.11 -8.39 -9.24
N VAL A 60 5.93 -8.53 -10.55
CA VAL A 60 5.13 -7.61 -11.36
C VAL A 60 4.01 -8.40 -12.03
N ILE A 61 2.80 -7.87 -11.94
CA ILE A 61 1.65 -8.32 -12.73
C ILE A 61 1.33 -7.22 -13.73
N GLU A 62 1.42 -7.54 -15.01
CA GLU A 62 1.06 -6.61 -16.08
C GLU A 62 -0.47 -6.61 -16.26
N MET A 63 -1.04 -5.41 -16.30
CA MET A 63 -2.45 -5.16 -16.59
C MET A 63 -2.64 -4.52 -17.98
N ASP A 64 -1.55 -4.20 -18.67
CA ASP A 64 -1.53 -3.57 -20.00
C ASP A 64 -2.48 -2.35 -20.07
N ASP A 65 -3.22 -2.20 -21.17
CA ASP A 65 -4.16 -1.10 -21.42
C ASP A 65 -5.50 -1.25 -20.69
N ALA A 66 -5.63 -2.19 -19.74
CA ALA A 66 -6.87 -2.35 -18.99
C ALA A 66 -7.26 -1.04 -18.27
N PRO A 67 -8.56 -0.73 -18.18
CA PRO A 67 -9.04 0.36 -17.33
C PRO A 67 -8.56 0.13 -15.89
N PHE A 68 -8.10 1.21 -15.26
CA PHE A 68 -7.63 1.12 -13.89
C PHE A 68 -8.80 0.79 -12.96
N SER A 69 -8.65 -0.25 -12.15
CA SER A 69 -9.53 -0.56 -11.03
C SER A 69 -8.69 -1.06 -9.88
N ARG A 70 -8.73 -0.33 -8.77
CA ARG A 70 -7.96 -0.65 -7.57
C ARG A 70 -8.36 -2.01 -7.00
N GLY A 71 -9.65 -2.29 -6.86
CA GLY A 71 -10.16 -3.56 -6.34
C GLY A 71 -9.72 -4.75 -7.20
N ILE A 72 -9.82 -4.64 -8.53
CA ILE A 72 -9.36 -5.69 -9.45
C ILE A 72 -7.85 -5.91 -9.33
N ALA A 73 -7.06 -4.83 -9.27
CA ALA A 73 -5.62 -4.91 -9.10
C ALA A 73 -5.23 -5.61 -7.80
N LEU A 74 -5.88 -5.26 -6.68
CA LEU A 74 -5.63 -5.88 -5.38
C LEU A 74 -5.99 -7.37 -5.38
N MET A 75 -7.11 -7.76 -6.02
CA MET A 75 -7.47 -9.17 -6.20
C MET A 75 -6.42 -9.91 -7.04
N LYS A 76 -5.95 -9.33 -8.14
CA LYS A 76 -4.89 -9.91 -8.98
C LYS A 76 -3.58 -10.08 -8.22
N GLY A 77 -3.20 -9.11 -7.39
CA GLY A 77 -2.05 -9.25 -6.51
C GLY A 77 -2.22 -10.34 -5.47
N ALA A 78 -3.42 -10.46 -4.89
CA ALA A 78 -3.74 -11.50 -3.90
C ALA A 78 -3.64 -12.93 -4.47
N GLU A 79 -3.87 -13.11 -5.77
CA GLU A 79 -3.68 -14.42 -6.44
C GLU A 79 -2.25 -14.96 -6.26
N ARG A 80 -1.24 -14.09 -6.13
CA ARG A 80 0.19 -14.46 -5.96
C ARG A 80 0.60 -14.82 -4.54
N VAL A 81 -0.26 -14.59 -3.57
CA VAL A 81 0.00 -14.86 -2.16
C VAL A 81 -0.54 -16.27 -1.82
N SER A 82 0.12 -17.01 -0.92
CA SER A 82 -0.40 -18.29 -0.43
C SER A 82 -1.69 -18.08 0.37
N ALA A 83 -2.50 -19.13 0.56
CA ALA A 83 -3.76 -19.00 1.30
C ALA A 83 -3.56 -18.49 2.75
N ASP A 84 -2.48 -18.92 3.40
CA ASP A 84 -2.03 -18.50 4.73
C ASP A 84 -1.09 -17.28 4.70
N GLY A 85 -0.91 -16.65 3.54
CA GLY A 85 -0.03 -15.51 3.39
C GLY A 85 -0.68 -14.22 3.88
N LEU A 86 0.06 -13.48 4.71
CA LEU A 86 -0.31 -12.14 5.17
C LEU A 86 -0.13 -11.13 4.04
N MET A 87 -1.20 -10.44 3.70
CA MET A 87 -1.20 -9.37 2.70
C MET A 87 -1.25 -8.01 3.38
N PHE A 88 -0.68 -7.03 2.70
CA PHE A 88 -0.86 -5.63 3.03
C PHE A 88 -1.14 -4.86 1.74
N PHE A 89 -2.36 -4.36 1.62
CA PHE A 89 -2.80 -3.50 0.53
C PHE A 89 -2.34 -2.08 0.82
N THR A 90 -1.62 -1.50 -0.14
CA THR A 90 -1.03 -0.17 0.01
C THR A 90 -1.17 0.65 -1.26
N ASP A 91 -0.99 1.95 -1.10
CA ASP A 91 -0.91 2.92 -2.18
C ASP A 91 0.52 3.43 -2.34
N VAL A 92 0.82 4.01 -3.51
CA VAL A 92 2.17 4.43 -3.91
C VAL A 92 2.67 5.66 -3.15
N ASP A 93 1.75 6.44 -2.58
CA ASP A 93 2.05 7.66 -1.83
C ASP A 93 2.24 7.42 -0.33
N MET A 94 2.26 6.16 0.11
CA MET A 94 2.44 5.82 1.51
C MET A 94 3.91 5.65 1.92
N LEU A 95 4.24 6.16 3.09
CA LEU A 95 5.52 5.95 3.75
C LEU A 95 5.30 5.21 5.08
N PHE A 96 6.19 4.28 5.39
CA PHE A 96 6.08 3.42 6.57
C PHE A 96 7.34 3.49 7.44
N THR A 97 7.24 3.06 8.70
CA THR A 97 8.42 2.72 9.52
C THR A 97 8.47 1.21 9.72
N CYS A 98 9.63 0.65 10.10
CA CYS A 98 9.66 -0.77 10.48
C CYS A 98 8.68 -1.05 11.62
N ASP A 99 8.56 -0.15 12.60
CA ASP A 99 7.62 -0.33 13.72
C ASP A 99 6.17 -0.34 13.25
N ALA A 100 5.82 0.48 12.24
CA ALA A 100 4.49 0.46 11.65
C ALA A 100 4.20 -0.88 10.97
N LEU A 101 5.12 -1.40 10.17
CA LEU A 101 4.98 -2.71 9.51
C LEU A 101 4.96 -3.87 10.51
N HIS A 102 5.75 -3.78 11.58
CA HIS A 102 5.74 -4.74 12.67
C HIS A 102 4.39 -4.75 13.41
N ARG A 103 3.85 -3.57 13.73
CA ARG A 103 2.51 -3.45 14.33
C ARG A 103 1.42 -4.00 13.42
N ILE A 104 1.49 -3.72 12.12
CA ILE A 104 0.56 -4.30 11.13
C ILE A 104 0.59 -5.82 11.24
N ARG A 105 1.77 -6.44 11.18
CA ARG A 105 1.92 -7.89 11.29
C ARG A 105 1.39 -8.46 12.60
N LEU A 106 1.64 -7.80 13.73
CA LEU A 106 1.19 -8.27 15.04
C LEU A 106 -0.33 -8.14 15.26
N ASN A 107 -0.97 -7.20 14.56
CA ASN A 107 -2.41 -6.92 14.71
C ASN A 107 -3.24 -7.49 13.56
N THR A 108 -2.68 -8.33 12.71
CA THR A 108 -3.43 -9.11 11.73
C THR A 108 -3.37 -10.58 12.14
N ILE A 109 -4.53 -11.19 12.37
CA ILE A 109 -4.64 -12.56 12.89
C ILE A 109 -5.50 -13.37 11.94
N LEU A 110 -4.93 -14.44 11.39
CA LEU A 110 -5.61 -15.34 10.45
C LEU A 110 -6.92 -15.86 11.07
N ASN A 111 -8.01 -15.78 10.30
CA ASN A 111 -9.37 -16.17 10.68
C ASN A 111 -9.96 -15.42 11.88
N ALA A 112 -9.39 -14.27 12.28
CA ALA A 112 -9.85 -13.56 13.47
C ALA A 112 -9.81 -12.03 13.37
N GLN A 113 -8.77 -11.45 12.75
CA GLN A 113 -8.57 -10.01 12.79
C GLN A 113 -7.91 -9.47 11.52
N VAL A 114 -8.65 -8.61 10.82
CA VAL A 114 -8.14 -7.72 9.77
C VAL A 114 -7.72 -6.40 10.41
N TYR A 115 -6.63 -5.80 9.93
CA TYR A 115 -6.08 -4.57 10.47
C TYR A 115 -6.14 -3.43 9.45
N PHE A 116 -6.75 -2.31 9.83
CA PHE A 116 -6.81 -1.08 9.03
C PHE A 116 -5.93 0.00 9.70
N PRO A 117 -4.73 0.29 9.17
CA PRO A 117 -3.85 1.31 9.75
C PRO A 117 -4.44 2.72 9.62
N ILE A 118 -4.35 3.51 10.69
CA ILE A 118 -4.63 4.95 10.63
C ILE A 118 -3.43 5.66 9.99
N VAL A 119 -3.69 6.42 8.93
CA VAL A 119 -2.66 7.15 8.19
C VAL A 119 -2.57 8.60 8.63
N PHE A 120 -1.37 9.16 8.66
CA PHE A 120 -1.14 10.59 8.83
C PHE A 120 -0.96 11.24 7.46
N SER A 121 -1.74 12.29 7.18
CA SER A 121 -1.59 13.10 5.97
C SER A 121 -0.87 14.38 6.29
N GLU A 122 0.27 14.59 5.63
CA GLU A 122 1.01 15.83 5.71
C GLU A 122 0.37 16.92 4.83
N PHE A 123 0.37 18.15 5.31
CA PHE A 123 0.07 19.32 4.48
C PHE A 123 1.23 19.61 3.52
N SER A 124 0.97 20.32 2.43
CA SER A 124 2.03 20.72 1.48
C SER A 124 3.20 21.42 2.21
N PRO A 125 4.47 21.12 1.88
CA PRO A 125 5.63 21.83 2.43
C PRO A 125 5.61 23.35 2.25
N GLU A 126 4.79 23.85 1.32
CA GLU A 126 4.53 25.29 1.10
C GLU A 126 3.78 25.93 2.27
N SER A 127 2.99 25.13 3.01
CA SER A 127 2.24 25.58 4.19
C SER A 127 3.03 25.48 5.50
N TRP A 128 4.25 24.94 5.45
CA TRP A 128 5.09 24.71 6.63
C TRP A 128 5.82 25.99 7.05
N SER A 129 5.94 26.21 8.36
CA SER A 129 6.80 27.28 8.89
C SER A 129 8.29 26.99 8.64
N GLU A 130 9.16 28.00 8.70
CA GLU A 130 10.62 27.80 8.55
C GLU A 130 11.18 26.80 9.59
N ASN A 131 10.67 26.82 10.82
CA ASN A 131 11.03 25.84 11.85
C ASN A 131 10.56 24.42 11.52
N ASP A 132 9.41 24.27 10.84
CA ASP A 132 8.92 22.96 10.41
C ASP A 132 9.78 22.37 9.28
N ARG A 133 10.29 23.23 8.38
CA ARG A 133 11.20 22.82 7.30
C ARG A 133 12.58 22.38 7.81
N LEU A 134 13.06 22.92 8.93
CA LEU A 134 14.34 22.54 9.54
C LEU A 134 14.30 21.18 10.26
N LEU A 135 13.11 20.76 10.71
CA LEU A 135 12.84 19.48 11.38
C LEU A 135 12.27 18.45 10.38
N ALA A 136 12.77 18.42 9.14
CA ALA A 136 12.25 17.63 8.01
C ALA A 136 12.47 16.10 8.14
N ASP A 137 12.09 15.53 9.28
CA ASP A 137 11.83 14.10 9.42
C ASP A 137 10.36 13.83 9.06
N ALA A 138 10.14 12.94 8.09
CA ALA A 138 8.81 12.50 7.62
C ALA A 138 7.99 11.76 8.70
N PHE A 139 8.59 11.47 9.86
CA PHE A 139 7.92 10.81 10.99
C PHE A 139 7.76 11.73 12.21
N HIS A 140 8.07 13.02 12.10
CA HIS A 140 7.80 13.97 13.17
C HIS A 140 6.36 14.51 13.10
N TYR A 141 5.48 13.94 13.92
CA TYR A 141 4.06 14.30 13.95
C TYR A 141 3.82 15.58 14.76
N GLY A 142 3.21 16.59 14.12
CA GLY A 142 2.77 17.82 14.79
C GLY A 142 1.45 18.31 14.22
N ARG A 143 0.58 18.90 15.05
CA ARG A 143 -0.76 19.41 14.64
C ARG A 143 -0.73 20.44 13.50
N ARG A 144 0.43 21.04 13.23
CA ARG A 144 0.65 22.02 12.15
C ARG A 144 1.20 21.41 10.86
N ARG A 145 1.62 20.14 10.89
CA ARG A 145 2.20 19.43 9.74
C ARG A 145 1.20 18.58 8.99
N GLY A 146 0.06 18.28 9.59
CA GLY A 146 -0.90 17.36 9.01
C GLY A 146 -1.98 16.93 9.99
N TYR A 147 -2.69 15.88 9.62
CA TYR A 147 -3.76 15.29 10.43
C TYR A 147 -3.86 13.78 10.21
N PHE A 148 -4.34 13.05 11.20
CA PHE A 148 -4.67 11.64 11.05
C PHE A 148 -5.98 11.49 10.29
N ARG A 149 -6.02 10.65 9.26
CA ARG A 149 -7.27 10.30 8.57
C ARG A 149 -8.02 9.28 9.41
N HIS A 150 -9.14 9.72 9.99
CA HIS A 150 -9.99 8.86 10.81
C HIS A 150 -10.99 8.06 9.94
N PHE A 151 -11.18 8.48 8.68
CA PHE A 151 -12.02 7.80 7.70
C PHE A 151 -11.17 7.60 6.42
N GLY A 152 -10.95 6.33 6.07
CA GLY A 152 -10.16 5.91 4.90
C GLY A 152 -9.64 4.49 5.10
N TYR A 153 -10.13 3.56 4.28
CA TYR A 153 -9.83 2.13 4.39
C TYR A 153 -8.87 1.65 3.28
N GLY A 154 -8.30 2.59 2.53
CA GLY A 154 -7.37 2.31 1.45
C GLY A 154 -6.20 1.42 1.86
N LEU A 155 -5.75 1.49 3.12
CA LEU A 155 -4.78 0.53 3.65
C LEU A 155 -5.46 -0.55 4.47
N ALA A 156 -5.15 -1.81 4.18
CA ALA A 156 -5.66 -2.95 4.92
C ALA A 156 -4.64 -4.09 4.93
N ALA A 157 -4.51 -4.75 6.09
CA ALA A 157 -3.71 -5.96 6.25
C ALA A 157 -4.60 -7.11 6.72
N LEU A 158 -4.54 -8.21 5.98
CA LEU A 158 -5.39 -9.39 6.14
C LEU A 158 -4.71 -10.61 5.53
N TYR A 159 -5.11 -11.80 5.98
CA TYR A 159 -4.68 -13.02 5.32
C TYR A 159 -5.50 -13.28 4.05
N LYS A 160 -4.90 -13.96 3.06
CA LYS A 160 -5.62 -14.31 1.82
C LYS A 160 -6.86 -15.17 2.10
N ALA A 161 -6.77 -16.12 3.04
CA ALA A 161 -7.91 -16.92 3.45
C ALA A 161 -9.08 -16.04 3.94
N ASP A 162 -8.81 -15.02 4.75
CA ASP A 162 -9.83 -14.09 5.26
C ASP A 162 -10.48 -13.30 4.12
N LEU A 163 -9.69 -12.79 3.17
CA LEU A 163 -10.20 -12.10 1.98
C LEU A 163 -11.14 -12.99 1.17
N ILE A 164 -10.78 -14.26 0.98
CA ILE A 164 -11.60 -15.22 0.23
C ILE A 164 -12.89 -15.53 1.01
N ALA A 165 -12.80 -15.71 2.33
CA ALA A 165 -13.93 -16.05 3.18
C ALA A 165 -15.03 -14.97 3.16
N ILE A 166 -14.65 -13.68 3.06
CA ILE A 166 -15.59 -12.56 2.96
C ILE A 166 -16.03 -12.26 1.51
N GLY A 167 -15.62 -13.08 0.53
CA GLY A 167 -16.01 -12.97 -0.88
C GLY A 167 -15.18 -12.00 -1.73
N GLY A 168 -14.08 -11.46 -1.19
CA GLY A 168 -13.18 -10.55 -1.92
C GLY A 168 -13.77 -9.17 -2.22
N PHE A 169 -13.08 -8.41 -3.07
CA PHE A 169 -13.56 -7.11 -3.56
C PHE A 169 -14.73 -7.25 -4.53
N ASP A 170 -15.68 -6.31 -4.50
CA ASP A 170 -16.67 -6.20 -5.58
C ASP A 170 -16.00 -5.72 -6.88
N THR A 171 -15.92 -6.62 -7.86
CA THR A 171 -15.30 -6.34 -9.17
C THR A 171 -16.13 -5.42 -10.06
N LYS A 172 -17.34 -5.05 -9.65
CA LYS A 172 -18.17 -4.05 -10.34
C LYS A 172 -17.75 -2.62 -10.03
N ILE A 173 -16.92 -2.42 -9.00
CA ILE A 173 -16.38 -1.10 -8.64
C ILE A 173 -15.19 -0.80 -9.58
N GLU A 174 -15.37 0.22 -10.41
CA GLU A 174 -14.38 0.70 -11.37
C GLU A 174 -13.61 1.91 -10.82
N GLY A 175 -12.35 2.07 -11.23
CA GLY A 175 -11.54 3.22 -10.82
C GLY A 175 -10.96 3.11 -9.41
N TRP A 176 -11.05 4.21 -8.66
CA TRP A 176 -10.48 4.36 -7.32
C TRP A 176 -11.54 4.87 -6.35
N GLY A 177 -11.80 4.13 -5.27
CA GLY A 177 -12.70 4.49 -4.19
C GLY A 177 -13.93 3.58 -4.12
N LEU A 178 -14.52 3.52 -2.93
CA LEU A 178 -15.64 2.65 -2.52
C LEU A 178 -15.27 1.18 -2.37
N GLU A 179 -14.27 0.66 -3.07
CA GLU A 179 -13.87 -0.74 -2.91
C GLU A 179 -13.28 -1.02 -1.52
N ASP A 180 -12.66 -0.01 -0.93
CA ASP A 180 -12.10 -0.04 0.42
C ASP A 180 -13.19 0.01 1.50
N VAL A 181 -14.25 0.80 1.26
CA VAL A 181 -15.45 0.85 2.09
C VAL A 181 -16.21 -0.48 2.04
N ASP A 182 -16.42 -1.03 0.83
CA ASP A 182 -17.05 -2.34 0.63
C ASP A 182 -16.28 -3.45 1.38
N LEU A 183 -14.95 -3.47 1.27
CA LEU A 183 -14.11 -4.40 2.02
C LEU A 183 -14.29 -4.24 3.54
N PHE A 184 -14.27 -3.00 4.04
CA PHE A 184 -14.45 -2.72 5.46
C PHE A 184 -15.81 -3.17 5.97
N GLU A 185 -16.88 -2.91 5.22
CA GLU A 185 -18.23 -3.36 5.57
C GLU A 185 -18.29 -4.89 5.62
N LYS A 186 -17.81 -5.59 4.59
CA LYS A 186 -17.76 -7.06 4.54
C LYS A 186 -17.04 -7.66 5.74
N VAL A 187 -15.90 -7.08 6.14
CA VAL A 187 -15.16 -7.54 7.33
C VAL A 187 -15.96 -7.28 8.60
N SER A 188 -16.59 -6.10 8.72
CA SER A 188 -17.32 -5.68 9.92
C SER A 188 -18.61 -6.46 10.16
N PHE A 189 -19.24 -6.98 9.11
CA PHE A 189 -20.50 -7.73 9.20
C PHE A 189 -20.33 -9.26 9.25
N VAL A 190 -19.09 -9.76 9.16
CA VAL A 190 -18.75 -11.20 9.20
C VAL A 190 -17.99 -11.58 10.48
N SER A 191 -17.82 -10.64 11.44
CA SER A 191 -17.16 -10.86 12.73
C SER A 191 -18.13 -11.18 13.88
#